data_AF-A0A1E3Z1I4-F1
#
_entry.id   AF-A0A1E3Z1I4-F1
#
_cell.length_a   1.000
_cell.length_b   1.000
_cell.length_c   1.000
_cell.angle_alpha   90.00
_cell.angle_beta   90.00
_cell.angle_gamma   90.00
#
_symmetry.space_group_name_H-M   'P 1'
#
loop_
_entity.id
_entity.type
_entity.pdbx_description
1 polymer ?
#
loop_
_entity_poly.entity_id
_entity_poly.type
_entity_poly.pdbx_seq_one_letter_code
_entity_poly.pdbx_strand_id
1 'polypeptide(L)'
;MALTINTNMMSLNAQRRLGGAQSDMATTVQRLSSGLRINSAKDDAAGLAISERFTSQIRGLNQAVRNANDGVSLMQTAEGALQSVTASLQRIRELAVQAANDTNSASDRQAIQAEVTRLAQEIDRTGRTTQFNGMDVFDRSDASVVGDENLLSVFDGLTSAGSWLESSENLIRNYFGLQGDGAAIDIRYTGFTDNAGGVAAYVQVTGFDGQGRGNNLVLQVDMADFVPPNPPNGGSAPFYNDRVIAHEMVHAVMARSTNWQNITGSHLWFAEGAAEFIHGAEERVRADVANLGVAAVVAAIGGPSNTSEFYSSSYSAVRYMHDRIKTAGGTGIKDVLTYMSNNPGSTLDAAIGAASAGAFTNAGDVLTQFGLNGAAFIGGFDLNNADTGAIGGADVDGGMVRDAKAALPNQGSRSGKDTLQGFTETYENIASTSGAISTKVFQVGANANQTLETRVGAIGLGAMGLRNTLDVTTSAAQTIVSVDRALDYVNSQRAVIGAQSSRLESAIANLQIGSENLSASRSHIVDTDFAVETASLARQQILQQAGNAMVVQANQMPQGVLALLRT
;
A
#
# COMPACT_ATOMS: atom_id res chain seq x y z
N MET A 1 31.96 93.50 -35.51
CA MET A 1 31.49 93.04 -34.19
C MET A 1 31.19 94.27 -33.34
N ALA A 2 29.94 94.47 -32.95
CA ALA A 2 29.59 95.57 -32.05
C ALA A 2 30.10 95.25 -30.63
N LEU A 3 31.00 96.08 -30.11
CA LEU A 3 31.51 95.98 -28.73
C LEU A 3 30.53 96.69 -27.79
N THR A 4 29.65 95.94 -27.14
CA THR A 4 28.72 96.46 -26.13
C THR A 4 29.38 96.46 -24.75
N ILE A 5 29.56 97.63 -24.14
CA ILE A 5 30.29 97.82 -22.87
C ILE A 5 29.44 97.45 -21.64
N ASN A 6 28.11 97.58 -21.72
CA ASN A 6 27.20 97.29 -20.58
C ASN A 6 26.88 95.80 -20.36
N THR A 7 27.13 94.94 -21.35
CA THR A 7 26.83 93.50 -21.24
C THR A 7 28.03 92.71 -21.72
N ASN A 8 28.82 92.19 -20.77
CA ASN A 8 30.01 91.40 -21.06
C ASN A 8 29.61 89.96 -21.42
N MET A 9 29.31 89.75 -22.69
CA MET A 9 28.91 88.45 -23.24
C MET A 9 29.96 87.36 -23.03
N MET A 10 31.25 87.71 -22.98
CA MET A 10 32.35 86.76 -22.74
C MET A 10 32.38 86.28 -21.29
N SER A 11 32.20 87.19 -20.33
CA SER A 11 32.09 86.85 -18.90
C SER A 11 30.82 86.06 -18.59
N LEU A 12 29.67 86.44 -19.17
CA LEU A 12 28.41 85.69 -19.06
C LEU A 12 28.49 84.28 -19.68
N ASN A 13 29.26 84.10 -20.76
CA ASN A 13 29.50 82.78 -21.36
C ASN A 13 30.42 81.94 -20.46
N ALA A 14 31.51 82.53 -19.95
CA ALA A 14 32.43 81.88 -19.02
C ALA A 14 31.72 81.45 -17.72
N GLN A 15 30.90 82.31 -17.12
CA GLN A 15 30.09 82.01 -15.93
C GLN A 15 29.06 80.90 -16.19
N ARG A 16 28.38 80.90 -17.35
CA ARG A 16 27.46 79.80 -17.73
C ARG A 16 28.19 78.46 -17.87
N ARG A 17 29.38 78.45 -18.48
CA ARG A 17 30.22 77.26 -18.60
C ARG A 17 30.73 76.78 -17.23
N LEU A 18 31.06 77.71 -16.32
CA LEU A 18 31.48 77.43 -14.95
C LEU A 18 30.34 76.83 -14.11
N GLY A 19 29.13 77.39 -14.22
CA GLY A 19 27.93 76.83 -13.59
C GLY A 19 27.60 75.43 -14.10
N GLY A 20 27.78 75.18 -15.41
CA GLY A 20 27.70 73.83 -15.99
C GLY A 20 28.72 72.88 -15.38
N ALA A 21 30.00 73.26 -15.33
CA ALA A 21 31.07 72.44 -14.75
C ALA A 21 30.86 72.14 -13.25
N GLN A 22 30.31 73.09 -12.49
CA GLN A 22 29.95 72.88 -11.08
C GLN A 22 28.80 71.89 -10.91
N SER A 23 27.77 71.96 -11.77
CA SER A 23 26.67 70.99 -11.76
C SER A 23 27.17 69.59 -12.13
N ASP A 24 27.99 69.47 -13.18
CA ASP A 24 28.53 68.18 -13.61
C ASP A 24 29.44 67.59 -12.52
N MET A 25 30.25 68.42 -11.84
CA MET A 25 31.05 68.01 -10.68
C MET A 25 30.21 67.47 -9.53
N ALA A 26 29.09 68.12 -9.21
CA ALA A 26 28.18 67.63 -8.18
C ALA A 26 27.61 66.25 -8.54
N THR A 27 27.24 66.02 -9.81
CA THR A 27 26.78 64.72 -10.30
C THR A 27 27.87 63.65 -10.22
N THR A 28 29.10 63.96 -10.63
CA THR A 28 30.23 63.04 -10.55
C THR A 28 30.55 62.65 -9.10
N VAL A 29 30.54 63.62 -8.19
CA VAL A 29 30.73 63.37 -6.74
C VAL A 29 29.60 62.50 -6.20
N GLN A 30 28.35 62.75 -6.60
CA GLN A 30 27.21 61.93 -6.20
C GLN A 30 27.33 60.48 -6.69
N ARG A 31 27.78 60.26 -7.93
CA ARG A 31 27.99 58.93 -8.51
C ARG A 31 29.16 58.17 -7.89
N LEU A 32 30.26 58.87 -7.56
CA LEU A 32 31.39 58.29 -6.83
C LEU A 32 31.01 57.96 -5.38
N SER A 33 30.23 58.82 -4.73
CA SER A 33 29.81 58.62 -3.33
C SER A 33 28.77 57.52 -3.18
N SER A 34 27.85 57.37 -4.13
CA SER A 34 26.83 56.32 -4.13
C SER A 34 27.33 54.99 -4.70
N GLY A 35 28.38 55.03 -5.52
CA GLY A 35 28.80 53.90 -6.36
C GLY A 35 27.81 53.59 -7.49
N LEU A 36 26.76 54.41 -7.66
CA LEU A 36 25.70 54.21 -8.65
C LEU A 36 25.77 55.27 -9.74
N ARG A 37 25.81 54.86 -11.01
CA ARG A 37 25.73 55.70 -12.19
C ARG A 37 24.33 56.31 -12.35
N ILE A 38 23.29 55.56 -11.97
CA ILE A 38 21.89 55.97 -12.03
C ILE A 38 21.40 56.17 -10.59
N ASN A 39 21.26 57.41 -10.15
CA ASN A 39 20.78 57.74 -8.79
C ASN A 39 19.32 58.17 -8.77
N SER A 40 18.83 58.71 -9.88
CA SER A 40 17.47 59.23 -10.01
C SER A 40 16.91 59.02 -11.43
N ALA A 41 15.60 59.15 -11.59
CA ALA A 41 14.94 59.06 -12.89
C ALA A 41 15.40 60.15 -13.87
N LYS A 42 16.01 61.24 -13.38
CA LYS A 42 16.61 62.29 -14.20
C LYS A 42 17.85 61.79 -14.94
N ASP A 43 18.59 60.84 -14.37
CA ASP A 43 19.84 60.35 -14.94
C ASP A 43 19.59 59.36 -16.08
N ASP A 44 18.67 58.42 -15.88
CA ASP A 44 18.16 57.48 -16.89
C ASP A 44 16.85 56.83 -16.40
N ALA A 45 15.71 57.30 -16.89
CA ALA A 45 14.41 56.79 -16.49
C ALA A 45 14.18 55.32 -16.90
N ALA A 46 14.69 54.89 -18.06
CA ALA A 46 14.52 53.53 -18.54
C ALA A 46 15.45 52.56 -17.79
N GLY A 47 16.72 52.94 -17.61
CA GLY A 47 17.69 52.19 -16.83
C GLY A 47 17.28 52.02 -15.37
N LEU A 48 16.74 53.09 -14.75
CA LEU A 48 16.19 53.01 -13.39
C LEU A 48 15.02 52.02 -13.33
N ALA A 49 14.04 52.11 -14.23
CA ALA A 49 12.87 51.22 -14.24
C ALA A 49 13.25 49.74 -14.46
N ILE A 50 14.24 49.45 -15.32
CA ILE A 50 14.76 48.09 -15.49
C ILE A 50 15.46 47.61 -14.22
N SER A 51 16.27 48.48 -13.59
CA SER A 51 16.98 48.14 -12.35
C SER A 51 16.04 47.86 -11.18
N GLU A 52 14.90 48.56 -11.10
CA GLU A 52 13.85 48.33 -10.11
C GLU A 52 13.14 47.00 -10.35
N ARG A 53 12.85 46.65 -11.61
CA ARG A 53 12.32 45.32 -11.96
C ARG A 53 13.31 44.21 -11.61
N PHE A 54 14.59 44.36 -11.93
CA PHE A 54 15.61 43.40 -11.50
C PHE A 54 15.72 43.30 -9.99
N THR A 55 15.65 44.42 -9.27
CA THR A 55 15.64 44.44 -7.80
C THR A 55 14.45 43.67 -7.25
N SER A 56 13.26 43.87 -7.82
CA SER A 56 12.05 43.12 -7.46
C SER A 56 12.21 41.61 -7.73
N GLN A 57 12.71 41.23 -8.91
CA GLN A 57 12.95 39.84 -9.27
C GLN A 57 14.00 39.17 -8.37
N ILE A 58 15.14 39.82 -8.11
CA ILE A 58 16.19 39.30 -7.20
C ILE A 58 15.62 39.05 -5.81
N ARG A 59 14.85 40.01 -5.25
CA ARG A 59 14.18 39.83 -3.96
C ARG A 59 13.19 38.66 -3.99
N GLY A 60 12.43 38.53 -5.07
CA GLY A 60 11.51 37.42 -5.30
C GLY A 60 12.22 36.07 -5.37
N LEU A 61 13.31 35.96 -6.13
CA LEU A 61 14.13 34.75 -6.23
C LEU A 61 14.77 34.38 -4.89
N ASN A 62 15.28 35.36 -4.14
CA ASN A 62 15.85 35.11 -2.81
C ASN A 62 14.80 34.61 -1.81
N GLN A 63 13.55 35.10 -1.91
CA GLN A 63 12.45 34.54 -1.12
C GLN A 63 12.07 33.14 -1.60
N ALA A 64 12.05 32.89 -2.92
CA ALA A 64 11.78 31.57 -3.48
C ALA A 64 12.83 30.53 -3.04
N VAL A 65 14.11 30.91 -2.96
CA VAL A 65 15.16 30.06 -2.38
C VAL A 65 14.85 29.70 -0.94
N ARG A 66 14.42 30.66 -0.10
CA ARG A 66 14.01 30.37 1.29
C ARG A 66 12.82 29.41 1.34
N ASN A 67 11.77 29.67 0.56
CA ASN A 67 10.60 28.81 0.49
C ASN A 67 10.95 27.37 0.05
N ALA A 68 11.88 27.23 -0.91
CA ALA A 68 12.34 25.91 -1.34
C ALA A 68 13.14 25.20 -0.24
N ASN A 69 13.95 25.91 0.55
CA ASN A 69 14.63 25.35 1.73
C ASN A 69 13.64 24.92 2.83
N ASP A 70 12.52 25.64 3.00
CA ASP A 70 11.44 25.20 3.89
C ASP A 70 10.82 23.89 3.39
N GLY A 71 10.67 23.74 2.07
CA GLY A 71 10.26 22.48 1.44
C GLY A 71 11.23 21.33 1.71
N VAL A 72 12.55 21.57 1.61
CA VAL A 72 13.57 20.58 1.95
C VAL A 72 13.47 20.18 3.43
N SER A 73 13.29 21.17 4.32
CA SER A 73 13.17 20.93 5.77
C SER A 73 11.91 20.11 6.11
N LEU A 74 10.79 20.36 5.42
CA LEU A 74 9.58 19.55 5.52
C LEU A 74 9.85 18.10 5.09
N MET A 75 10.49 17.90 3.93
CA MET A 75 10.82 16.56 3.42
C MET A 75 11.78 15.80 4.34
N GLN A 76 12.75 16.49 4.95
CA GLN A 76 13.64 15.89 5.96
C GLN A 76 12.89 15.48 7.23
N THR A 77 11.92 16.28 7.66
CA THR A 77 11.05 15.94 8.80
C THR A 77 10.21 14.69 8.49
N ALA A 78 9.65 14.61 7.27
CA ALA A 78 8.92 13.44 6.80
C ALA A 78 9.81 12.19 6.73
N GLU A 79 11.01 12.29 6.16
CA GLU A 79 11.98 11.19 6.06
C GLU A 79 12.40 10.69 7.45
N GLY A 80 12.64 11.58 8.42
CA GLY A 80 12.96 11.18 9.79
C GLY A 80 11.85 10.37 10.46
N ALA A 81 10.59 10.78 10.25
CA ALA A 81 9.44 10.02 10.74
C ALA A 81 9.31 8.65 10.05
N LEU A 82 9.52 8.57 8.74
CA LEU A 82 9.53 7.30 8.00
C LEU A 82 10.65 6.36 8.45
N GLN A 83 11.82 6.88 8.79
CA GLN A 83 12.92 6.08 9.36
C GLN A 83 12.52 5.49 10.71
N SER A 84 11.86 6.27 11.58
CA SER A 84 11.32 5.76 12.84
C SER A 84 10.29 4.66 12.63
N VAL A 85 9.35 4.85 11.70
CA VAL A 85 8.35 3.82 11.37
C VAL A 85 9.00 2.57 10.78
N THR A 86 9.99 2.72 9.90
CA THR A 86 10.76 1.60 9.32
C THR A 86 11.42 0.77 10.43
N ALA A 87 12.05 1.42 11.41
CA ALA A 87 12.67 0.74 12.54
C ALA A 87 11.65 -0.01 13.41
N SER A 88 10.49 0.60 13.67
CA SER A 88 9.39 -0.06 14.38
C SER A 88 8.86 -1.28 13.63
N LEU A 89 8.64 -1.18 12.32
CA LEU A 89 8.18 -2.29 11.47
C LEU A 89 9.21 -3.42 11.42
N GLN A 90 10.50 -3.11 11.26
CA GLN A 90 11.57 -4.12 11.30
C GLN A 90 11.60 -4.84 12.65
N ARG A 91 11.41 -4.12 13.76
CA ARG A 91 11.33 -4.73 15.09
C ARG A 91 10.10 -5.62 15.25
N ILE A 92 8.92 -5.20 14.75
CA ILE A 92 7.71 -6.05 14.74
C ILE A 92 7.97 -7.32 13.94
N ARG A 93 8.64 -7.23 12.78
CA ARG A 93 9.00 -8.38 11.96
C ARG A 93 9.90 -9.35 12.71
N GLU A 94 10.93 -8.87 13.41
CA GLU A 94 11.80 -9.70 14.25
C GLU A 94 11.00 -10.44 15.33
N LEU A 95 10.11 -9.74 16.02
CA LEU A 95 9.25 -10.29 17.06
C LEU A 95 8.29 -11.35 16.50
N ALA A 96 7.75 -11.14 15.30
CA ALA A 96 6.90 -12.12 14.63
C ALA A 96 7.70 -13.38 14.25
N VAL A 97 8.90 -13.24 13.70
CA VAL A 97 9.80 -14.39 13.44
C VAL A 97 10.16 -15.11 14.74
N GLN A 98 10.39 -14.38 15.84
CA GLN A 98 10.64 -14.98 17.14
C GLN A 98 9.42 -15.79 17.62
N ALA A 99 8.23 -15.20 17.58
CA ALA A 99 6.98 -15.81 18.03
C ALA A 99 6.58 -17.04 17.19
N ALA A 100 6.99 -17.09 15.92
CA ALA A 100 6.73 -18.21 15.02
C ALA A 100 7.42 -19.52 15.45
N ASN A 101 8.37 -19.50 16.39
CA ASN A 101 8.97 -20.74 16.90
C ASN A 101 8.01 -21.44 17.88
N ASP A 102 7.86 -22.76 17.70
CA ASP A 102 7.04 -23.64 18.56
C ASP A 102 7.61 -23.82 19.97
N THR A 103 8.89 -23.51 20.17
CA THR A 103 9.52 -23.56 21.50
C THR A 103 9.05 -22.44 22.44
N ASN A 104 8.36 -21.42 21.93
CA ASN A 104 7.78 -20.37 22.77
C ASN A 104 6.46 -20.85 23.38
N SER A 105 6.32 -20.67 24.70
CA SER A 105 5.05 -20.92 25.36
C SER A 105 4.00 -19.88 24.97
N ALA A 106 2.73 -20.16 25.25
CA ALA A 106 1.65 -19.19 25.06
C ALA A 106 1.89 -17.89 25.85
N SER A 107 2.46 -17.97 27.06
CA SER A 107 2.86 -16.80 27.85
C SER A 107 4.00 -16.00 27.20
N ASP A 108 4.97 -16.67 26.58
CA ASP A 108 6.06 -15.98 25.88
C ASP A 108 5.52 -15.21 24.68
N ARG A 109 4.64 -15.84 23.88
CA ARG A 109 3.99 -15.18 22.74
C ARG A 109 3.13 -13.99 23.16
N GLN A 110 2.44 -14.06 24.30
CA GLN A 110 1.72 -12.91 24.86
C GLN A 110 2.64 -11.76 25.26
N ALA A 111 3.82 -12.05 25.83
CA ALA A 111 4.80 -11.02 26.15
C ALA A 111 5.37 -10.35 24.89
N ILE A 112 5.65 -11.13 23.84
CA ILE A 112 6.07 -10.62 22.52
C ILE A 112 4.96 -9.75 21.91
N GLN A 113 3.70 -10.19 21.97
CA GLN A 113 2.55 -9.41 21.47
C GLN A 113 2.44 -8.05 22.17
N ALA A 114 2.69 -7.97 23.48
CA ALA A 114 2.69 -6.70 24.19
C ALA A 114 3.75 -5.71 23.66
N GLU A 115 4.90 -6.21 23.19
CA GLU A 115 5.91 -5.38 22.52
C GLU A 115 5.44 -4.95 21.12
N VAL A 116 4.89 -5.88 20.33
CA VAL A 116 4.30 -5.59 19.01
C VAL A 116 3.23 -4.49 19.11
N THR A 117 2.31 -4.60 20.06
CA THR A 117 1.25 -3.61 20.29
C THR A 117 1.81 -2.21 20.63
N ARG A 118 2.89 -2.13 21.43
CA ARG A 118 3.54 -0.84 21.74
C ARG A 118 4.19 -0.22 20.51
N LEU A 119 4.86 -1.03 19.69
CA LEU A 119 5.47 -0.55 18.44
C LEU A 119 4.41 -0.10 17.44
N ALA A 120 3.29 -0.82 17.35
CA ALA A 120 2.16 -0.45 16.51
C ALA A 120 1.56 0.90 16.93
N GLN A 121 1.36 1.12 18.24
CA GLN A 121 0.92 2.40 18.79
C GLN A 121 1.90 3.54 18.50
N GLU A 122 3.20 3.26 18.53
CA GLU A 122 4.25 4.25 18.24
C GLU A 122 4.27 4.67 16.76
N ILE A 123 4.02 3.72 15.84
CA ILE A 123 3.84 3.99 14.41
C ILE A 123 2.66 4.94 14.20
N ASP A 124 1.51 4.61 14.79
CA ASP A 124 0.29 5.42 14.72
C ASP A 124 0.48 6.81 15.32
N ARG A 125 1.19 6.90 16.45
CA ARG A 125 1.53 8.17 17.09
C ARG A 125 2.42 9.01 16.16
N THR A 126 3.45 8.42 15.56
CA THR A 126 4.35 9.10 14.63
C THR A 126 3.57 9.65 13.43
N GLY A 127 2.74 8.84 12.80
CA GLY A 127 1.88 9.28 11.69
C GLY A 127 0.92 10.42 12.05
N ARG A 128 0.30 10.38 13.23
CA ARG A 128 -0.72 11.38 13.63
C ARG A 128 -0.16 12.67 14.23
N THR A 129 1.05 12.64 14.79
CA THR A 129 1.62 13.75 15.57
C THR A 129 2.80 14.46 14.90
N THR A 130 3.33 13.94 13.80
CA THR A 130 4.47 14.58 13.12
C THR A 130 4.02 15.86 12.42
N GLN A 131 4.64 16.98 12.82
CA GLN A 131 4.29 18.31 12.35
C GLN A 131 5.52 19.09 11.91
N PHE A 132 5.30 19.98 10.94
CA PHE A 132 6.26 20.99 10.52
C PHE A 132 5.56 22.36 10.55
N ASN A 133 6.07 23.28 11.37
CA ASN A 133 5.48 24.61 11.56
C ASN A 133 3.98 24.57 11.93
N GLY A 134 3.59 23.64 12.81
CA GLY A 134 2.21 23.43 13.26
C GLY A 134 1.28 22.77 12.22
N MET A 135 1.77 22.45 11.03
CA MET A 135 1.03 21.70 10.02
C MET A 135 1.39 20.22 10.08
N ASP A 136 0.38 19.36 9.95
CA ASP A 136 0.60 17.93 9.86
C ASP A 136 1.35 17.57 8.57
N VAL A 137 2.41 16.77 8.72
CA VAL A 137 3.25 16.32 7.61
C VAL A 137 2.55 15.21 6.84
N PHE A 138 1.99 14.25 7.55
CA PHE A 138 1.25 13.11 7.00
C PHE A 138 -0.25 13.37 7.07
N ASP A 139 -0.97 12.74 6.15
CA ASP A 139 -2.42 12.67 6.25
C ASP A 139 -2.84 11.75 7.42
N ARG A 140 -3.95 12.07 8.09
CA ARG A 140 -4.47 11.34 9.25
C ARG A 140 -5.58 10.35 8.91
N SER A 141 -5.90 10.18 7.63
CA SER A 141 -6.90 9.21 7.21
C SER A 141 -6.46 7.82 7.57
N ASP A 142 -7.49 7.05 7.90
CA ASP A 142 -7.38 5.69 8.35
C ASP A 142 -7.66 4.71 7.20
N ALA A 143 -7.91 5.22 5.99
CA ALA A 143 -8.19 4.40 4.81
C ALA A 143 -6.91 3.73 4.31
N SER A 144 -6.96 2.41 4.15
CA SER A 144 -5.84 1.66 3.62
C SER A 144 -5.50 2.08 2.20
N VAL A 145 -4.20 2.24 1.95
CA VAL A 145 -3.63 2.65 0.67
C VAL A 145 -2.94 1.48 -0.05
N VAL A 146 -2.85 0.34 0.64
CA VAL A 146 -2.25 -0.90 0.14
C VAL A 146 -3.30 -1.93 -0.32
N GLY A 147 -4.59 -1.62 -0.18
CA GLY A 147 -5.72 -2.49 -0.51
C GLY A 147 -6.73 -2.60 0.63
N ASP A 148 -7.92 -3.14 0.40
CA ASP A 148 -8.91 -3.33 1.46
C ASP A 148 -8.34 -4.18 2.61
N GLU A 149 -8.45 -3.70 3.86
CA GLU A 149 -7.81 -4.33 5.02
C GLU A 149 -8.34 -5.75 5.27
N ASN A 150 -9.64 -5.95 5.07
CA ASN A 150 -10.26 -7.25 5.32
C ASN A 150 -9.88 -8.24 4.22
N LEU A 151 -9.92 -7.81 2.96
CA LEU A 151 -9.50 -8.61 1.82
C LEU A 151 -8.03 -9.00 1.94
N LEU A 152 -7.14 -8.06 2.30
CA LEU A 152 -5.73 -8.37 2.54
C LEU A 152 -5.54 -9.41 3.65
N SER A 153 -6.32 -9.33 4.74
CA SER A 153 -6.26 -10.31 5.81
C SER A 153 -6.75 -11.70 5.38
N VAL A 154 -7.83 -11.77 4.59
CA VAL A 154 -8.31 -13.02 3.97
C VAL A 154 -7.28 -13.58 3.00
N PHE A 155 -6.69 -12.74 2.15
CA PHE A 155 -5.60 -13.11 1.25
C PHE A 155 -4.42 -13.69 2.03
N ASP A 156 -4.04 -13.06 3.15
CA ASP A 156 -2.95 -13.57 3.99
C ASP A 156 -3.34 -14.91 4.67
N GLY A 157 -4.60 -15.10 5.07
CA GLY A 157 -5.10 -16.39 5.57
C GLY A 157 -5.06 -17.51 4.51
N LEU A 158 -5.31 -17.15 3.24
CA LEU A 158 -5.23 -18.06 2.10
C LEU A 158 -3.78 -18.34 1.64
N THR A 159 -2.82 -17.45 1.92
CA THR A 159 -1.50 -17.48 1.27
C THR A 159 -0.28 -17.49 2.18
N SER A 160 -0.42 -17.26 3.49
CA SER A 160 0.71 -17.35 4.41
C SER A 160 1.19 -18.80 4.59
N ALA A 161 2.38 -18.99 5.18
CA ALA A 161 2.88 -20.33 5.48
C ALA A 161 1.93 -21.04 6.45
N GLY A 162 1.48 -22.25 6.10
CA GLY A 162 0.41 -22.93 6.83
C GLY A 162 -0.97 -22.34 6.59
N SER A 163 -1.17 -21.63 5.49
CA SER A 163 -2.45 -21.08 5.06
C SER A 163 -3.58 -22.10 5.00
N TRP A 164 -4.81 -21.58 4.90
CA TRP A 164 -6.02 -22.37 4.69
C TRP A 164 -5.92 -23.24 3.45
N LEU A 165 -5.37 -22.71 2.34
CA LEU A 165 -5.21 -23.46 1.09
C LEU A 165 -4.23 -24.63 1.24
N GLU A 166 -3.01 -24.36 1.73
CA GLU A 166 -1.98 -25.39 1.90
C GLU A 166 -2.41 -26.47 2.90
N SER A 167 -2.98 -26.06 4.03
CA SER A 167 -3.44 -26.97 5.08
C SER A 167 -4.56 -27.89 4.59
N SER A 168 -5.49 -27.35 3.80
CA SER A 168 -6.59 -28.12 3.22
C SER A 168 -6.08 -29.17 2.24
N GLU A 169 -5.19 -28.78 1.31
CA GLU A 169 -4.62 -29.73 0.35
C GLU A 169 -3.80 -30.83 1.06
N ASN A 170 -3.06 -30.48 2.11
CA ASN A 170 -2.33 -31.46 2.90
C ASN A 170 -3.26 -32.48 3.59
N LEU A 171 -4.38 -32.04 4.16
CA LEU A 171 -5.39 -32.93 4.73
C LEU A 171 -5.97 -33.87 3.68
N ILE A 172 -6.37 -33.31 2.52
CA ILE A 172 -6.94 -34.08 1.41
C ILE A 172 -5.95 -35.13 0.92
N ARG A 173 -4.68 -34.76 0.74
CA ARG A 173 -3.63 -35.71 0.33
C ARG A 173 -3.40 -36.80 1.36
N ASN A 174 -3.35 -36.46 2.64
CA ASN A 174 -3.08 -37.42 3.70
C ASN A 174 -4.24 -38.40 3.89
N TYR A 175 -5.47 -37.89 3.99
CA TYR A 175 -6.64 -38.68 4.36
C TYR A 175 -7.43 -39.23 3.16
N PHE A 176 -7.47 -38.53 2.03
CA PHE A 176 -8.16 -39.01 0.82
C PHE A 176 -7.21 -39.60 -0.22
N GLY A 177 -5.90 -39.34 -0.11
CA GLY A 177 -4.92 -39.82 -1.10
C GLY A 177 -5.00 -39.08 -2.43
N LEU A 178 -5.66 -37.92 -2.47
CA LEU A 178 -5.86 -37.13 -3.67
C LEU A 178 -4.92 -35.94 -3.73
N GLN A 179 -4.56 -35.54 -4.95
CA GLN A 179 -3.79 -34.33 -5.22
C GLN A 179 -4.26 -33.75 -6.56
N GLY A 180 -4.20 -32.42 -6.70
CA GLY A 180 -4.42 -31.78 -8.00
C GLY A 180 -3.35 -32.20 -9.02
N ASP A 181 -3.68 -32.09 -10.31
CA ASP A 181 -2.83 -32.53 -11.42
C ASP A 181 -2.04 -31.39 -12.10
N GLY A 182 -1.87 -30.27 -11.39
CA GLY A 182 -1.18 -29.06 -11.87
C GLY A 182 -2.07 -28.11 -12.68
N ALA A 183 -3.38 -28.38 -12.76
CA ALA A 183 -4.33 -27.50 -13.45
C ALA A 183 -4.42 -26.11 -12.81
N ALA A 184 -4.83 -25.13 -13.60
CA ALA A 184 -5.01 -23.76 -13.12
C ALA A 184 -6.24 -23.64 -12.21
N ILE A 185 -6.10 -22.88 -11.12
CA ILE A 185 -7.20 -22.43 -10.27
C ILE A 185 -7.14 -20.90 -10.12
N ASP A 186 -8.27 -20.24 -10.35
CA ASP A 186 -8.39 -18.78 -10.21
C ASP A 186 -9.13 -18.44 -8.90
N ILE A 187 -8.53 -17.65 -8.04
CA ILE A 187 -9.05 -17.31 -6.71
C ILE A 187 -9.55 -15.87 -6.74
N ARG A 188 -10.85 -15.69 -6.49
CA ARG A 188 -11.56 -14.41 -6.65
C ARG A 188 -12.29 -13.98 -5.39
N TYR A 189 -12.39 -12.66 -5.20
CA TYR A 189 -12.95 -12.00 -4.02
C TYR A 189 -14.12 -11.07 -4.35
N THR A 190 -14.15 -10.47 -5.55
CA THR A 190 -15.16 -9.44 -5.89
C THR A 190 -16.20 -9.89 -6.92
N GLY A 191 -16.02 -11.08 -7.50
CA GLY A 191 -16.89 -11.64 -8.54
C GLY A 191 -18.29 -12.07 -8.06
N PHE A 192 -18.53 -12.18 -6.76
CA PHE A 192 -19.78 -12.66 -6.17
C PHE A 192 -19.97 -12.07 -4.76
N THR A 193 -21.21 -11.71 -4.44
CA THR A 193 -21.67 -11.57 -3.06
C THR A 193 -23.16 -11.80 -2.97
N ASP A 194 -23.63 -12.49 -1.93
CA ASP A 194 -25.05 -12.64 -1.59
C ASP A 194 -25.43 -11.98 -0.25
N ASN A 195 -24.52 -11.15 0.26
CA ASN A 195 -24.52 -10.54 1.60
C ASN A 195 -24.25 -11.57 2.71
N ALA A 196 -23.92 -11.08 3.91
CA ALA A 196 -23.57 -11.94 5.03
C ALA A 196 -24.69 -12.96 5.38
N GLY A 197 -24.28 -14.19 5.62
CA GLY A 197 -25.12 -15.34 6.00
C GLY A 197 -25.52 -16.25 4.83
N GLY A 198 -24.98 -16.03 3.63
CA GLY A 198 -25.24 -16.81 2.43
C GLY A 198 -24.13 -17.81 2.10
N VAL A 199 -23.77 -17.91 0.82
CA VAL A 199 -22.71 -18.79 0.31
C VAL A 199 -21.35 -18.14 0.53
N ALA A 200 -20.69 -18.53 1.62
CA ALA A 200 -19.42 -17.94 2.03
C ALA A 200 -18.27 -18.16 1.02
N ALA A 201 -18.22 -19.34 0.38
CA ALA A 201 -17.32 -19.60 -0.74
C ALA A 201 -17.87 -20.76 -1.59
N TYR A 202 -17.41 -20.87 -2.84
CA TYR A 202 -17.69 -22.03 -3.68
C TYR A 202 -16.62 -22.26 -4.75
N VAL A 203 -16.44 -23.51 -5.17
CA VAL A 203 -15.67 -23.86 -6.38
C VAL A 203 -16.56 -23.94 -7.61
N GLN A 204 -16.31 -23.07 -8.57
CA GLN A 204 -16.91 -23.14 -9.89
C GLN A 204 -16.05 -24.00 -10.82
N VAL A 205 -16.71 -24.86 -11.60
CA VAL A 205 -16.10 -25.63 -12.69
C VAL A 205 -16.85 -25.29 -13.99
N THR A 206 -16.14 -24.83 -15.01
CA THR A 206 -16.73 -24.49 -16.32
C THR A 206 -16.19 -25.40 -17.43
N GLY A 207 -16.65 -26.64 -17.39
CA GLY A 207 -16.36 -27.67 -18.40
C GLY A 207 -15.74 -28.92 -17.81
N PHE A 208 -15.69 -29.99 -18.62
CA PHE A 208 -15.07 -31.26 -18.24
C PHE A 208 -14.16 -31.76 -19.36
N ASP A 209 -13.10 -32.49 -19.01
CA ASP A 209 -12.27 -33.22 -19.98
C ASP A 209 -12.88 -34.60 -20.33
N GLY A 210 -12.19 -35.36 -21.19
CA GLY A 210 -12.65 -36.68 -21.63
C GLY A 210 -12.71 -37.75 -20.53
N GLN A 211 -12.19 -37.47 -19.34
CA GLN A 211 -12.21 -38.34 -18.16
C GLN A 211 -13.21 -37.83 -17.10
N GLY A 212 -13.95 -36.77 -17.41
CA GLY A 212 -14.91 -36.15 -16.51
C GLY A 212 -14.27 -35.28 -15.41
N ARG A 213 -12.99 -34.90 -15.53
CA ARG A 213 -12.35 -33.95 -14.62
C ARG A 213 -12.74 -32.53 -14.98
N GLY A 214 -12.96 -31.68 -13.98
CA GLY A 214 -13.40 -30.30 -14.14
C GLY A 214 -12.33 -29.38 -14.73
N ASN A 215 -12.69 -28.51 -15.66
CA ASN A 215 -11.80 -27.49 -16.25
C ASN A 215 -12.17 -26.08 -15.77
N ASN A 216 -11.22 -25.15 -15.89
CA ASN A 216 -11.41 -23.72 -15.59
C ASN A 216 -11.95 -23.50 -14.16
N LEU A 217 -11.20 -24.00 -13.17
CA LEU A 217 -11.61 -23.92 -11.77
C LEU A 217 -11.51 -22.47 -11.29
N VAL A 218 -12.55 -22.02 -10.60
CA VAL A 218 -12.55 -20.73 -9.90
C VAL A 218 -12.97 -20.98 -8.46
N LEU A 219 -12.13 -20.63 -7.49
CA LEU A 219 -12.53 -20.51 -6.09
C LEU A 219 -13.03 -19.10 -5.86
N GLN A 220 -14.33 -18.96 -5.64
CA GLN A 220 -14.96 -17.69 -5.33
C GLN A 220 -15.16 -17.57 -3.83
N VAL A 221 -14.62 -16.51 -3.23
CA VAL A 221 -14.79 -16.17 -1.81
C VAL A 221 -15.71 -14.96 -1.71
N ASP A 222 -16.77 -15.04 -0.91
CA ASP A 222 -17.61 -13.88 -0.59
C ASP A 222 -17.00 -13.12 0.60
N MET A 223 -16.48 -11.93 0.31
CA MET A 223 -15.91 -11.07 1.35
C MET A 223 -16.94 -10.61 2.39
N ALA A 224 -18.25 -10.65 2.11
CA ALA A 224 -19.29 -10.29 3.08
C ALA A 224 -19.36 -11.27 4.26
N ASP A 225 -19.05 -12.55 4.04
CA ASP A 225 -19.04 -13.60 5.07
C ASP A 225 -17.70 -13.70 5.79
N PHE A 226 -16.63 -13.19 5.17
CA PHE A 226 -15.28 -13.25 5.72
C PHE A 226 -14.91 -11.99 6.54
N VAL A 227 -15.90 -11.17 6.91
CA VAL A 227 -15.72 -9.93 7.67
C VAL A 227 -16.43 -10.01 9.03
N PRO A 228 -15.73 -9.77 10.17
CA PRO A 228 -14.30 -9.49 10.26
C PRO A 228 -13.46 -10.74 9.92
N PRO A 229 -12.27 -10.57 9.31
CA PRO A 229 -11.37 -11.68 9.02
C PRO A 229 -10.85 -12.25 10.34
N ASN A 230 -10.92 -13.57 10.50
CA ASN A 230 -10.51 -14.25 11.74
C ASN A 230 -9.39 -15.30 11.52
N PRO A 231 -8.22 -14.90 11.02
CA PRO A 231 -7.06 -15.79 10.98
C PRO A 231 -6.55 -16.11 12.40
N PRO A 232 -5.93 -17.28 12.62
CA PRO A 232 -5.65 -18.31 11.62
C PRO A 232 -6.79 -19.31 11.48
N ASN A 233 -7.73 -19.40 12.43
CA ASN A 233 -8.66 -20.52 12.55
C ASN A 233 -10.10 -20.18 12.14
N GLY A 234 -10.26 -19.26 11.19
CA GLY A 234 -11.54 -18.92 10.58
C GLY A 234 -12.61 -18.26 11.46
N GLY A 235 -12.42 -18.11 12.78
CA GLY A 235 -13.33 -17.36 13.67
C GLY A 235 -14.02 -18.18 14.74
N SER A 236 -15.35 -18.08 14.79
CA SER A 236 -16.19 -18.68 15.82
C SER A 236 -17.50 -19.19 15.23
N ALA A 237 -18.06 -20.23 15.84
CA ALA A 237 -19.31 -20.83 15.42
C ALA A 237 -20.42 -19.79 15.12
N PRO A 238 -21.25 -20.02 14.10
CA PRO A 238 -21.31 -21.22 13.28
C PRO A 238 -20.37 -21.21 12.05
N PHE A 239 -19.68 -20.11 11.75
CA PHE A 239 -18.87 -19.96 10.54
C PHE A 239 -17.38 -19.89 10.88
N TYR A 240 -16.64 -20.84 10.33
CA TYR A 240 -15.18 -20.91 10.42
C TYR A 240 -14.63 -20.84 9.00
N ASN A 241 -14.10 -19.67 8.62
CA ASN A 241 -13.68 -19.36 7.25
C ASN A 241 -12.65 -20.36 6.70
N ASP A 242 -11.75 -20.86 7.55
CA ASP A 242 -10.74 -21.84 7.21
C ASP A 242 -11.36 -23.22 6.88
N ARG A 243 -12.37 -23.65 7.65
CA ARG A 243 -13.17 -24.86 7.35
C ARG A 243 -13.97 -24.73 6.07
N VAL A 244 -14.55 -23.56 5.81
CA VAL A 244 -15.24 -23.27 4.54
C VAL A 244 -14.26 -23.41 3.38
N ILE A 245 -13.04 -22.86 3.49
CA ILE A 245 -12.02 -23.05 2.46
C ILE A 245 -11.59 -24.51 2.33
N ALA A 246 -11.48 -25.28 3.43
CA ALA A 246 -11.19 -26.71 3.34
C ALA A 246 -12.27 -27.51 2.63
N HIS A 247 -13.54 -27.21 2.91
CA HIS A 247 -14.69 -27.78 2.22
C HIS A 247 -14.56 -27.56 0.71
N GLU A 248 -14.36 -26.31 0.30
CA GLU A 248 -14.21 -25.96 -1.11
C GLU A 248 -12.96 -26.56 -1.75
N MET A 249 -11.86 -26.66 -1.01
CA MET A 249 -10.65 -27.31 -1.52
C MET A 249 -10.84 -28.81 -1.77
N VAL A 250 -11.72 -29.50 -1.02
CA VAL A 250 -12.11 -30.89 -1.34
C VAL A 250 -12.77 -30.94 -2.71
N HIS A 251 -13.70 -30.03 -2.99
CA HIS A 251 -14.33 -29.92 -4.31
C HIS A 251 -13.31 -29.64 -5.41
N ALA A 252 -12.40 -28.69 -5.23
CA ALA A 252 -11.36 -28.38 -6.21
C ALA A 252 -10.44 -29.58 -6.49
N VAL A 253 -9.95 -30.26 -5.45
CA VAL A 253 -9.06 -31.42 -5.60
C VAL A 253 -9.80 -32.58 -6.25
N MET A 254 -11.01 -32.91 -5.79
CA MET A 254 -11.83 -33.96 -6.39
C MET A 254 -12.17 -33.63 -7.86
N ALA A 255 -12.42 -32.36 -8.17
CA ALA A 255 -12.67 -31.91 -9.53
C ALA A 255 -11.52 -32.24 -10.49
N ARG A 256 -10.27 -32.18 -10.03
CA ARG A 256 -9.08 -32.48 -10.85
C ARG A 256 -8.54 -33.89 -10.72
N SER A 257 -8.87 -34.61 -9.65
CA SER A 257 -8.35 -35.94 -9.39
C SER A 257 -9.33 -37.07 -9.72
N THR A 258 -10.64 -36.80 -9.80
CA THR A 258 -11.67 -37.84 -9.99
C THR A 258 -12.58 -37.54 -11.20
N ASN A 259 -13.47 -38.48 -11.54
CA ASN A 259 -14.56 -38.21 -12.49
C ASN A 259 -15.64 -37.33 -11.83
N TRP A 260 -15.33 -36.04 -11.71
CA TRP A 260 -16.18 -35.03 -11.09
C TRP A 260 -17.54 -34.87 -11.77
N GLN A 261 -17.58 -35.06 -13.10
CA GLN A 261 -18.82 -35.02 -13.86
C GLN A 261 -19.81 -36.11 -13.39
N ASN A 262 -19.32 -37.32 -13.14
CA ASN A 262 -20.14 -38.40 -12.61
C ASN A 262 -20.59 -38.13 -11.16
N ILE A 263 -19.67 -37.65 -10.30
CA ILE A 263 -19.99 -37.37 -8.90
C ILE A 263 -21.06 -36.27 -8.79
N THR A 264 -20.83 -35.11 -9.40
CA THR A 264 -21.77 -33.97 -9.30
C THR A 264 -23.09 -34.21 -10.03
N GLY A 265 -23.09 -35.07 -11.06
CA GLY A 265 -24.30 -35.37 -11.82
C GLY A 265 -25.28 -36.33 -11.13
N SER A 266 -24.83 -37.20 -10.22
CA SER A 266 -25.70 -38.24 -9.64
C SER A 266 -25.38 -38.63 -8.19
N HIS A 267 -24.31 -38.10 -7.61
CA HIS A 267 -23.81 -38.48 -6.28
C HIS A 267 -23.39 -37.24 -5.46
N LEU A 268 -24.19 -36.18 -5.51
CA LEU A 268 -23.89 -34.93 -4.80
C LEU A 268 -23.72 -35.15 -3.28
N TRP A 269 -24.45 -36.09 -2.68
CA TRP A 269 -24.26 -36.51 -1.28
C TRP A 269 -22.82 -36.93 -0.98
N PHE A 270 -22.13 -37.52 -1.96
CA PHE A 270 -20.75 -37.97 -1.78
C PHE A 270 -19.77 -36.80 -1.89
N ALA A 271 -20.02 -35.85 -2.81
CA ALA A 271 -19.20 -34.63 -2.91
C ALA A 271 -19.29 -33.81 -1.63
N GLU A 272 -20.49 -33.39 -1.25
CA GLU A 272 -20.72 -32.55 -0.05
C GLU A 272 -20.35 -33.31 1.23
N GLY A 273 -20.66 -34.61 1.29
CA GLY A 273 -20.32 -35.45 2.44
C GLY A 273 -18.81 -35.62 2.62
N ALA A 274 -18.05 -35.78 1.53
CA ALA A 274 -16.58 -35.85 1.60
C ALA A 274 -15.98 -34.49 1.98
N ALA A 275 -16.55 -33.40 1.48
CA ALA A 275 -16.13 -32.05 1.81
C ALA A 275 -16.35 -31.73 3.30
N GLU A 276 -17.53 -32.03 3.85
CA GLU A 276 -17.80 -31.90 5.29
C GLU A 276 -16.91 -32.83 6.14
N PHE A 277 -16.60 -34.03 5.64
CA PHE A 277 -15.84 -35.02 6.41
C PHE A 277 -14.36 -34.65 6.61
N ILE A 278 -13.77 -33.81 5.75
CA ILE A 278 -12.37 -33.41 5.91
C ILE A 278 -12.13 -32.60 7.19
N HIS A 279 -13.11 -31.77 7.56
CA HIS A 279 -13.05 -30.84 8.69
C HIS A 279 -14.06 -31.17 9.80
N GLY A 280 -14.94 -32.15 9.58
CA GLY A 280 -15.95 -32.59 10.53
C GLY A 280 -17.22 -31.73 10.50
N ALA A 281 -18.35 -32.34 10.86
CA ALA A 281 -19.66 -31.66 10.87
C ALA A 281 -20.54 -32.10 12.06
N GLU A 282 -19.96 -32.69 13.10
CA GLU A 282 -20.74 -33.19 14.24
C GLU A 282 -21.54 -32.08 14.94
N GLU A 283 -21.07 -30.84 14.93
CA GLU A 283 -21.82 -29.74 15.52
C GLU A 283 -23.12 -29.44 14.75
N ARG A 284 -23.08 -29.59 13.42
CA ARG A 284 -24.23 -29.47 12.53
C ARG A 284 -25.17 -30.66 12.72
N VAL A 285 -24.63 -31.89 12.74
CA VAL A 285 -25.41 -33.11 12.99
C VAL A 285 -26.13 -33.02 14.34
N ARG A 286 -25.46 -32.54 15.39
CA ARG A 286 -26.08 -32.31 16.70
C ARG A 286 -27.24 -31.34 16.63
N ALA A 287 -27.07 -30.21 15.95
CA ALA A 287 -28.13 -29.21 15.82
C ALA A 287 -29.35 -29.78 15.06
N ASP A 288 -29.12 -30.48 13.95
CA ASP A 288 -30.18 -31.04 13.12
C ASP A 288 -30.88 -32.22 13.81
N VAL A 289 -30.14 -33.08 14.51
CA VAL A 289 -30.70 -34.17 15.33
C VAL A 289 -31.55 -33.62 16.46
N ALA A 290 -31.12 -32.56 17.14
CA ALA A 290 -31.91 -31.92 18.18
C ALA A 290 -33.19 -31.27 17.64
N ASN A 291 -33.15 -30.75 16.40
CA ASN A 291 -34.29 -30.07 15.77
C ASN A 291 -35.31 -31.05 15.17
N LEU A 292 -34.85 -32.10 14.47
CA LEU A 292 -35.70 -32.95 13.62
C LEU A 292 -35.73 -34.42 14.05
N GLY A 293 -34.77 -34.85 14.85
CA GLY A 293 -34.54 -36.24 15.22
C GLY A 293 -33.70 -37.02 14.20
N VAL A 294 -33.00 -38.05 14.70
CA VAL A 294 -32.01 -38.82 13.92
C VAL A 294 -32.60 -39.43 12.64
N ALA A 295 -33.83 -39.96 12.70
CA ALA A 295 -34.46 -40.60 11.53
C ALA A 295 -34.70 -39.60 10.38
N ALA A 296 -35.07 -38.36 10.70
CA ALA A 296 -35.25 -37.32 9.69
C ALA A 296 -33.91 -36.89 9.07
N VAL A 297 -32.85 -36.80 9.88
CA VAL A 297 -31.49 -36.52 9.38
C VAL A 297 -31.03 -37.62 8.42
N VAL A 298 -31.23 -38.90 8.73
CA VAL A 298 -30.88 -40.00 7.81
C VAL A 298 -31.67 -39.93 6.50
N ALA A 299 -32.96 -39.61 6.56
CA ALA A 299 -33.80 -39.51 5.36
C ALA A 299 -33.45 -38.31 4.47
N ALA A 300 -32.84 -37.26 5.03
CA ALA A 300 -32.54 -36.02 4.31
C ALA A 300 -31.56 -36.18 3.14
N ILE A 301 -30.79 -37.27 3.07
CA ILE A 301 -29.89 -37.56 1.93
C ILE A 301 -30.63 -37.70 0.60
N GLY A 302 -31.92 -38.07 0.62
CA GLY A 302 -32.79 -38.09 -0.55
C GLY A 302 -33.61 -36.81 -0.76
N GLY A 303 -33.37 -35.79 0.07
CA GLY A 303 -34.09 -34.52 0.09
C GLY A 303 -33.44 -33.41 -0.75
N PRO A 304 -33.86 -32.15 -0.56
CA PRO A 304 -33.25 -31.01 -1.24
C PRO A 304 -31.78 -30.84 -0.85
N SER A 305 -30.91 -30.63 -1.84
CA SER A 305 -29.45 -30.67 -1.64
C SER A 305 -28.83 -29.41 -1.04
N ASN A 306 -29.64 -28.42 -0.66
CA ASN A 306 -29.21 -27.11 -0.20
C ASN A 306 -29.64 -26.82 1.25
N THR A 307 -29.96 -27.85 2.02
CA THR A 307 -30.42 -27.72 3.41
C THR A 307 -29.40 -28.27 4.38
N SER A 308 -29.36 -27.74 5.61
CA SER A 308 -28.43 -28.19 6.65
C SER A 308 -28.51 -29.71 6.87
N GLU A 309 -29.72 -30.25 6.84
CA GLU A 309 -29.99 -31.66 7.04
C GLU A 309 -29.38 -32.53 5.94
N PHE A 310 -29.36 -32.05 4.69
CA PHE A 310 -28.72 -32.75 3.59
C PHE A 310 -27.20 -32.85 3.81
N TYR A 311 -26.56 -31.76 4.25
CA TYR A 311 -25.13 -31.76 4.61
C TYR A 311 -24.85 -32.72 5.78
N SER A 312 -25.65 -32.65 6.85
CA SER A 312 -25.55 -33.55 8.01
C SER A 312 -25.71 -35.03 7.62
N SER A 313 -26.66 -35.33 6.73
CA SER A 313 -26.92 -36.68 6.23
C SER A 313 -25.79 -37.18 5.32
N SER A 314 -25.31 -36.32 4.43
CA SER A 314 -24.22 -36.59 3.49
C SER A 314 -22.90 -36.89 4.22
N TYR A 315 -22.55 -36.04 5.20
CA TYR A 315 -21.43 -36.27 6.11
C TYR A 315 -21.56 -37.63 6.83
N SER A 316 -22.73 -37.89 7.41
CA SER A 316 -22.99 -39.13 8.16
C SER A 316 -22.91 -40.37 7.27
N ALA A 317 -23.38 -40.29 6.02
CA ALA A 317 -23.32 -41.38 5.06
C ALA A 317 -21.89 -41.67 4.59
N VAL A 318 -21.08 -40.63 4.34
CA VAL A 318 -19.66 -40.78 3.99
C VAL A 318 -18.86 -41.35 5.16
N ARG A 319 -19.12 -40.90 6.40
CA ARG A 319 -18.51 -41.48 7.61
C ARG A 319 -18.96 -42.93 7.83
N TYR A 320 -20.22 -43.25 7.55
CA TYR A 320 -20.71 -44.64 7.60
C TYR A 320 -19.98 -45.52 6.58
N MET A 321 -19.81 -45.03 5.34
CA MET A 321 -19.04 -45.71 4.31
C MET A 321 -17.60 -45.93 4.75
N HIS A 322 -16.97 -44.90 5.33
CA HIS A 322 -15.62 -44.95 5.88
C HIS A 322 -15.47 -46.08 6.93
N ASP A 323 -16.33 -46.10 7.94
CA ASP A 323 -16.33 -47.09 9.02
C ASP A 323 -16.51 -48.53 8.51
N ARG A 324 -17.45 -48.73 7.59
CA ARG A 324 -17.76 -50.05 7.03
C ARG A 324 -16.64 -50.60 6.17
N ILE A 325 -16.00 -49.76 5.34
CA ILE A 325 -14.83 -50.18 4.56
C ILE A 325 -13.67 -50.55 5.49
N LYS A 326 -13.42 -49.77 6.54
CA LYS A 326 -12.39 -50.10 7.55
C LYS A 326 -12.69 -51.40 8.27
N THR A 327 -13.94 -51.63 8.65
CA THR A 327 -14.38 -52.88 9.27
C THR A 327 -14.20 -54.08 8.33
N ALA A 328 -14.35 -53.88 7.02
CA ALA A 328 -14.08 -54.88 5.99
C ALA A 328 -12.58 -55.09 5.68
N GLY A 329 -11.69 -54.35 6.36
CA GLY A 329 -10.23 -54.47 6.22
C GLY A 329 -9.58 -53.48 5.24
N GLY A 330 -10.33 -52.50 4.73
CA GLY A 330 -9.79 -51.39 3.93
C GLY A 330 -9.29 -50.21 4.76
N THR A 331 -8.93 -49.11 4.09
CA THR A 331 -8.49 -47.84 4.70
C THR A 331 -9.59 -46.77 4.75
N GLY A 332 -10.82 -47.14 4.42
CA GLY A 332 -11.98 -46.25 4.41
C GLY A 332 -12.23 -45.64 3.03
N ILE A 333 -12.82 -44.45 3.00
CA ILE A 333 -13.12 -43.76 1.73
C ILE A 333 -11.88 -43.41 0.89
N LYS A 334 -10.69 -43.41 1.51
CA LYS A 334 -9.40 -43.24 0.84
C LYS A 334 -9.21 -44.26 -0.28
N ASP A 335 -9.63 -45.50 -0.07
CA ASP A 335 -9.51 -46.56 -1.08
C ASP A 335 -10.33 -46.23 -2.32
N VAL A 336 -11.57 -45.78 -2.14
CA VAL A 336 -12.50 -45.40 -3.22
C VAL A 336 -11.97 -44.19 -3.99
N LEU A 337 -11.55 -43.14 -3.28
CA LEU A 337 -11.03 -41.92 -3.89
C LEU A 337 -9.72 -42.17 -4.63
N THR A 338 -8.78 -42.92 -4.03
CA THR A 338 -7.52 -43.31 -4.66
C THR A 338 -7.75 -44.20 -5.88
N TYR A 339 -8.73 -45.11 -5.84
CA TYR A 339 -9.12 -45.91 -7.00
C TYR A 339 -9.58 -45.01 -8.15
N MET A 340 -10.44 -44.02 -7.89
CA MET A 340 -10.90 -43.09 -8.93
C MET A 340 -9.75 -42.26 -9.51
N SER A 341 -8.82 -41.81 -8.66
CA SER A 341 -7.62 -41.08 -9.11
C SER A 341 -6.71 -41.92 -10.00
N ASN A 342 -6.55 -43.20 -9.68
CA ASN A 342 -5.71 -44.12 -10.44
C ASN A 342 -6.40 -44.71 -11.68
N ASN A 343 -7.73 -44.58 -11.79
CA ASN A 343 -8.52 -45.06 -12.92
C ASN A 343 -9.35 -43.91 -13.52
N PRO A 344 -8.72 -42.97 -14.24
CA PRO A 344 -9.40 -41.77 -14.71
C PRO A 344 -10.63 -42.11 -15.58
N GLY A 345 -11.75 -41.43 -15.32
CA GLY A 345 -13.02 -41.72 -15.97
C GLY A 345 -13.88 -42.78 -15.27
N SER A 346 -13.37 -43.52 -14.29
CA SER A 346 -14.18 -44.45 -13.50
C SER A 346 -15.30 -43.71 -12.77
N THR A 347 -16.52 -44.25 -12.80
CA THR A 347 -17.67 -43.76 -12.02
C THR A 347 -17.50 -44.10 -10.54
N LEU A 348 -18.18 -43.35 -9.66
CA LEU A 348 -18.21 -43.62 -8.22
C LEU A 348 -18.70 -45.04 -7.91
N ASP A 349 -19.75 -45.51 -8.62
CA ASP A 349 -20.27 -46.87 -8.45
C ASP A 349 -19.20 -47.95 -8.70
N ALA A 350 -18.46 -47.83 -9.80
CA ALA A 350 -17.36 -48.73 -10.15
C ALA A 350 -16.24 -48.69 -9.10
N ALA A 351 -15.90 -47.51 -8.60
CA ALA A 351 -14.87 -47.35 -7.58
C ALA A 351 -15.29 -47.97 -6.24
N ILE A 352 -16.53 -47.75 -5.80
CA ILE A 352 -17.06 -48.37 -4.57
C ILE A 352 -17.06 -49.89 -4.70
N GLY A 353 -17.56 -50.44 -5.80
CA GLY A 353 -17.58 -51.88 -6.01
C GLY A 353 -16.19 -52.52 -6.06
N ALA A 354 -15.19 -51.81 -6.59
CA ALA A 354 -13.83 -52.32 -6.71
C ALA A 354 -12.96 -52.11 -5.45
N ALA A 355 -13.20 -51.05 -4.68
CA ALA A 355 -12.27 -50.58 -3.64
C ALA A 355 -12.87 -50.55 -2.22
N SER A 356 -14.13 -50.92 -2.02
CA SER A 356 -14.76 -50.96 -0.67
C SER A 356 -14.40 -52.19 0.17
N ALA A 357 -13.42 -53.00 -0.24
CA ALA A 357 -13.12 -54.31 0.37
C ALA A 357 -14.34 -55.27 0.45
N GLY A 358 -15.31 -55.10 -0.46
CA GLY A 358 -16.54 -55.88 -0.49
C GLY A 358 -17.63 -55.40 0.49
N ALA A 359 -17.43 -54.27 1.19
CA ALA A 359 -18.44 -53.69 2.06
C ALA A 359 -19.68 -53.20 1.27
N PHE A 360 -19.46 -52.73 0.03
CA PHE A 360 -20.51 -52.18 -0.82
C PHE A 360 -20.31 -52.56 -2.28
N THR A 361 -21.41 -52.74 -2.99
CA THR A 361 -21.42 -53.07 -4.42
C THR A 361 -21.41 -51.85 -5.33
N ASN A 362 -21.98 -50.72 -4.89
CA ASN A 362 -22.08 -49.44 -5.61
C ASN A 362 -22.59 -48.33 -4.67
N ALA A 363 -22.77 -47.10 -5.16
CA ALA A 363 -23.23 -45.97 -4.35
C ALA A 363 -24.68 -46.16 -3.84
N GLY A 364 -25.55 -46.80 -4.63
CA GLY A 364 -26.93 -47.10 -4.22
C GLY A 364 -27.01 -48.09 -3.04
N ASP A 365 -26.08 -49.05 -2.98
CA ASP A 365 -25.94 -49.97 -1.86
C ASP A 365 -25.49 -49.25 -0.58
N VAL A 366 -24.54 -48.31 -0.69
CA VAL A 366 -24.15 -47.43 0.44
C VAL A 366 -25.37 -46.71 1.02
N LEU A 367 -26.17 -46.06 0.17
CA LEU A 367 -27.37 -45.33 0.60
C LEU A 367 -28.44 -46.26 1.19
N THR A 368 -28.60 -47.46 0.64
CA THR A 368 -29.55 -48.45 1.16
C THR A 368 -29.13 -48.91 2.56
N GLN A 369 -27.86 -49.27 2.74
CA GLN A 369 -27.34 -49.70 4.04
C GLN A 369 -27.32 -48.55 5.05
N PHE A 370 -27.02 -47.32 4.63
CA PHE A 370 -27.11 -46.14 5.48
C PHE A 370 -28.57 -45.83 5.86
N GLY A 371 -29.53 -45.96 4.95
CA GLY A 371 -30.95 -45.80 5.28
C GLY A 371 -31.44 -46.79 6.34
N LEU A 372 -30.91 -48.02 6.33
CA LEU A 372 -31.26 -49.07 7.31
C LEU A 372 -30.54 -48.90 8.66
N ASN A 373 -29.27 -48.51 8.65
CA ASN A 373 -28.40 -48.56 9.84
C ASN A 373 -27.98 -47.18 10.35
N GLY A 374 -28.22 -46.12 9.58
CA GLY A 374 -27.71 -44.78 9.83
C GLY A 374 -28.20 -44.20 11.15
N ALA A 375 -29.43 -44.52 11.56
CA ALA A 375 -29.95 -44.02 12.83
C ALA A 375 -29.20 -44.60 14.04
N ALA A 376 -28.87 -45.90 14.00
CA ALA A 376 -28.05 -46.53 15.03
C ALA A 376 -26.60 -46.02 14.97
N PHE A 377 -26.09 -45.76 13.77
CA PHE A 377 -24.73 -45.23 13.57
C PHE A 377 -24.57 -43.82 14.14
N ILE A 378 -25.45 -42.88 13.78
CA ILE A 378 -25.46 -41.52 14.33
C ILE A 378 -25.69 -41.54 15.84
N GLY A 379 -26.51 -42.46 16.34
CA GLY A 379 -26.71 -42.65 17.78
C GLY A 379 -25.45 -43.08 18.55
N GLY A 380 -24.39 -43.51 17.85
CA GLY A 380 -23.09 -43.82 18.43
C GLY A 380 -22.08 -42.66 18.42
N PHE A 381 -22.41 -41.50 17.84
CA PHE A 381 -21.52 -40.34 17.82
C PHE A 381 -21.41 -39.69 19.22
N ASP A 382 -20.24 -39.17 19.57
CA ASP A 382 -20.03 -38.39 20.80
C ASP A 382 -20.22 -36.89 20.55
N LEU A 383 -21.45 -36.51 20.21
CA LEU A 383 -21.81 -35.13 19.84
C LEU A 383 -21.63 -34.08 20.96
N ASN A 384 -21.26 -34.49 22.17
CA ASN A 384 -21.15 -33.61 23.34
C ASN A 384 -19.70 -33.22 23.69
N ASN A 385 -18.72 -33.72 22.94
CA ASN A 385 -17.33 -33.38 23.16
C ASN A 385 -16.90 -32.17 22.31
N ALA A 386 -15.59 -31.91 22.30
CA ALA A 386 -15.01 -30.81 21.53
C ALA A 386 -14.63 -31.19 20.09
N ASP A 387 -14.51 -32.49 19.78
CA ASP A 387 -14.11 -32.98 18.46
C ASP A 387 -15.21 -32.67 17.43
N THR A 388 -14.78 -32.45 16.19
CA THR A 388 -15.65 -32.08 15.07
C THR A 388 -16.16 -33.31 14.29
N GLY A 389 -15.60 -34.49 14.57
CA GLY A 389 -15.76 -35.69 13.76
C GLY A 389 -15.08 -35.56 12.40
N ALA A 390 -13.99 -34.81 12.32
CA ALA A 390 -13.14 -34.76 11.12
C ALA A 390 -12.46 -36.12 10.89
N ILE A 391 -12.23 -36.50 9.62
CA ILE A 391 -11.39 -37.65 9.30
C ILE A 391 -9.99 -37.49 9.93
N GLY A 392 -9.46 -38.58 10.51
CA GLY A 392 -8.25 -38.60 11.32
C GLY A 392 -8.41 -38.06 12.74
N GLY A 393 -9.59 -37.52 13.10
CA GLY A 393 -9.91 -37.03 14.44
C GLY A 393 -10.17 -38.15 15.46
N ALA A 394 -10.40 -37.77 16.71
CA ALA A 394 -10.59 -38.71 17.81
C ALA A 394 -11.83 -39.59 17.59
N ASP A 395 -12.95 -38.99 17.18
CA ASP A 395 -14.26 -39.67 17.10
C ASP A 395 -14.42 -40.56 15.86
N VAL A 396 -13.57 -40.37 14.85
CA VAL A 396 -13.64 -41.11 13.58
C VAL A 396 -12.57 -42.19 13.51
N ASP A 397 -11.32 -41.82 13.84
CA ASP A 397 -10.14 -42.66 13.59
C ASP A 397 -9.33 -42.95 14.86
N GLY A 398 -9.75 -42.45 16.02
CA GLY A 398 -8.99 -42.56 17.28
C GLY A 398 -7.72 -41.71 17.29
N GLY A 399 -7.69 -40.64 16.47
CA GLY A 399 -6.57 -39.70 16.42
C GLY A 399 -6.60 -38.65 17.54
N MET A 400 -5.94 -37.52 17.31
CA MET A 400 -6.00 -36.38 18.23
C MET A 400 -7.38 -35.71 18.16
N VAL A 401 -7.82 -35.13 19.29
CA VAL A 401 -9.03 -34.29 19.31
C VAL A 401 -8.83 -33.09 18.40
N ARG A 402 -9.75 -32.90 17.45
CA ARG A 402 -9.77 -31.77 16.51
C ARG A 402 -11.04 -30.96 16.72
N ASP A 403 -10.92 -29.93 17.54
CA ASP A 403 -12.01 -28.98 17.74
C ASP A 403 -12.23 -28.10 16.50
N ALA A 404 -13.31 -27.31 16.53
CA ALA A 404 -13.66 -26.44 15.41
C ALA A 404 -12.55 -25.48 14.95
N LYS A 405 -11.60 -25.11 15.83
CA LYS A 405 -10.47 -24.23 15.50
C LYS A 405 -9.22 -25.00 15.08
N ALA A 406 -9.07 -26.25 15.52
CA ALA A 406 -7.98 -27.15 15.15
C ALA A 406 -8.36 -28.12 14.01
N ALA A 407 -9.59 -28.01 13.50
CA ALA A 407 -10.10 -28.75 12.35
C ALA A 407 -9.21 -28.52 11.11
N LEU A 408 -8.61 -27.35 10.96
CA LEU A 408 -7.44 -27.16 10.10
C LEU A 408 -6.20 -26.95 10.99
N PRO A 409 -5.10 -27.68 10.75
CA PRO A 409 -3.87 -27.49 11.52
C PRO A 409 -3.22 -26.12 11.32
N ASN A 410 -3.50 -25.45 10.19
CA ASN A 410 -2.85 -24.21 9.77
C ASN A 410 -1.31 -24.33 9.81
N GLN A 411 -0.81 -25.46 9.29
CA GLN A 411 0.62 -25.81 9.27
C GLN A 411 1.10 -26.09 7.85
N GLY A 412 2.29 -25.60 7.54
CA GLY A 412 2.88 -25.73 6.22
C GLY A 412 4.05 -24.76 6.01
N SER A 413 4.61 -24.79 4.82
CA SER A 413 5.83 -24.04 4.45
C SER A 413 5.68 -23.24 3.15
N ARG A 414 4.63 -23.49 2.37
CA ARG A 414 4.37 -22.79 1.12
C ARG A 414 3.68 -21.47 1.41
N SER A 415 4.07 -20.41 0.69
CA SER A 415 3.51 -19.08 0.92
C SER A 415 3.54 -18.20 -0.32
N GLY A 416 2.81 -17.09 -0.28
CA GLY A 416 2.70 -16.16 -1.39
C GLY A 416 1.71 -16.66 -2.44
N LYS A 417 2.02 -16.49 -3.73
CA LYS A 417 1.08 -16.85 -4.82
C LYS A 417 1.25 -18.29 -5.34
N ASP A 418 2.05 -19.10 -4.66
CA ASP A 418 2.32 -20.52 -4.97
C ASP A 418 2.20 -21.33 -3.66
N THR A 419 0.97 -21.51 -3.18
CA THR A 419 0.65 -22.11 -1.87
C THR A 419 0.24 -23.56 -2.00
N LEU A 420 -0.46 -23.93 -3.06
CA LEU A 420 -0.88 -25.28 -3.41
C LEU A 420 0.22 -25.99 -4.19
N GLN A 421 0.34 -27.30 -3.97
CA GLN A 421 1.27 -28.17 -4.70
C GLN A 421 0.63 -28.76 -5.96
N GLY A 422 -0.67 -29.03 -5.93
CA GLY A 422 -1.43 -29.70 -7.00
C GLY A 422 -2.08 -28.75 -8.00
N PHE A 423 -1.93 -27.43 -7.85
CA PHE A 423 -2.54 -26.43 -8.73
C PHE A 423 -1.54 -25.36 -9.14
N THR A 424 -1.85 -24.67 -10.25
CA THR A 424 -1.22 -23.39 -10.58
C THR A 424 -2.20 -22.27 -10.26
N GLU A 425 -1.89 -21.44 -9.28
CA GLU A 425 -2.83 -20.45 -8.78
C GLU A 425 -2.71 -19.12 -9.51
N THR A 426 -3.86 -18.53 -9.73
CA THR A 426 -4.00 -17.12 -10.09
C THR A 426 -4.89 -16.47 -9.06
N TYR A 427 -4.55 -15.24 -8.67
CA TYR A 427 -5.28 -14.49 -7.67
C TYR A 427 -5.81 -13.22 -8.31
N GLU A 428 -7.07 -12.88 -8.01
CA GLU A 428 -7.63 -11.59 -8.36
C GLU A 428 -6.73 -10.47 -7.83
N ASN A 429 -6.51 -9.45 -8.66
CA ASN A 429 -5.71 -8.32 -8.26
C ASN A 429 -6.43 -7.49 -7.20
N ILE A 430 -5.86 -7.42 -5.99
CA ILE A 430 -6.37 -6.59 -4.90
C ILE A 430 -6.11 -5.13 -5.25
N ALA A 431 -7.18 -4.38 -5.54
CA ALA A 431 -7.05 -2.99 -5.91
C ALA A 431 -6.45 -2.18 -4.75
N SER A 432 -5.33 -1.51 -5.00
CA SER A 432 -4.83 -0.47 -4.10
C SER A 432 -5.54 0.85 -4.40
N THR A 433 -6.04 1.50 -3.36
CA THR A 433 -6.59 2.85 -3.50
C THR A 433 -5.44 3.86 -3.57
N SER A 434 -5.58 4.90 -4.38
CA SER A 434 -4.72 6.08 -4.22
C SER A 434 -4.99 6.66 -2.84
N GLY A 435 -4.09 6.38 -1.90
CA GLY A 435 -4.20 6.84 -0.53
C GLY A 435 -4.34 8.34 -0.42
N ALA A 436 -4.86 8.82 0.72
CA ALA A 436 -4.83 10.24 0.99
C ALA A 436 -3.36 10.72 1.05
N ILE A 437 -3.04 11.72 0.22
CA ILE A 437 -1.71 12.30 0.09
C ILE A 437 -1.74 13.69 0.72
N SER A 438 -0.90 13.90 1.73
CA SER A 438 -0.62 15.24 2.23
C SER A 438 0.16 15.99 1.16
N THR A 439 -0.46 17.02 0.61
CA THR A 439 0.10 17.83 -0.47
C THR A 439 0.42 19.22 0.04
N LYS A 440 1.64 19.69 -0.19
CA LYS A 440 2.07 21.07 0.13
C LYS A 440 2.66 21.73 -1.10
N VAL A 441 2.32 22.99 -1.32
CA VAL A 441 2.77 23.75 -2.49
C VAL A 441 3.70 24.85 -2.03
N PHE A 442 4.90 24.88 -2.61
CA PHE A 442 5.92 25.88 -2.33
C PHE A 442 6.07 26.80 -3.54
N GLN A 443 6.01 28.11 -3.32
CA GLN A 443 6.33 29.10 -4.34
C GLN A 443 7.85 29.16 -4.51
N VAL A 444 8.34 28.56 -5.59
CA VAL A 444 9.77 28.40 -5.91
C VAL A 444 10.18 29.24 -7.12
N GLY A 445 9.57 30.43 -7.28
CA GLY A 445 9.95 31.40 -8.28
C GLY A 445 9.43 32.80 -7.97
N ALA A 446 9.94 33.79 -8.69
CA ALA A 446 9.59 35.20 -8.46
C ALA A 446 8.22 35.59 -9.07
N ASN A 447 7.68 34.80 -10.00
CA ASN A 447 6.41 35.09 -10.68
C ASN A 447 5.28 34.19 -10.19
N ALA A 448 4.03 34.66 -10.34
CA ALA A 448 2.85 33.88 -9.97
C ALA A 448 2.86 32.48 -10.60
N ASN A 449 2.40 31.48 -9.83
CA ASN A 449 2.28 30.07 -10.23
C ASN A 449 3.59 29.33 -10.55
N GLN A 450 4.75 29.91 -10.23
CA GLN A 450 6.03 29.20 -10.24
C GLN A 450 6.18 28.38 -8.96
N THR A 451 5.43 27.28 -8.89
CA THR A 451 5.33 26.45 -7.69
C THR A 451 5.88 25.04 -7.88
N LEU A 452 6.30 24.43 -6.77
CA LEU A 452 6.65 23.03 -6.69
C LEU A 452 5.80 22.38 -5.61
N GLU A 453 5.20 21.25 -5.96
CA GLU A 453 4.35 20.48 -5.09
C GLU A 453 5.15 19.37 -4.43
N THR A 454 4.98 19.20 -3.12
CA THR A 454 5.44 18.05 -2.37
C THR A 454 4.27 17.18 -1.93
N ARG A 455 4.49 15.87 -1.87
CA ARG A 455 3.52 14.82 -1.58
C ARG A 455 4.12 13.83 -0.60
N VAL A 456 3.33 13.50 0.41
CA VAL A 456 3.66 12.47 1.41
C VAL A 456 2.41 11.63 1.68
N GLY A 457 2.49 10.31 1.51
CA GLY A 457 1.39 9.40 1.80
C GLY A 457 1.18 9.18 3.29
N ALA A 458 -0.02 8.77 3.71
CA ALA A 458 -0.31 8.40 5.10
C ALA A 458 0.51 7.19 5.57
N ILE A 459 0.86 7.13 6.86
CA ILE A 459 1.76 6.10 7.45
C ILE A 459 1.22 5.47 8.73
N GLY A 460 -0.05 5.70 9.06
CA GLY A 460 -0.71 5.01 10.17
C GLY A 460 -0.93 3.53 9.87
N LEU A 461 -1.24 2.74 10.91
CA LEU A 461 -1.50 1.30 10.78
C LEU A 461 -2.61 1.01 9.78
N GLY A 462 -3.68 1.82 9.79
CA GLY A 462 -4.77 1.71 8.83
C GLY A 462 -4.34 1.94 7.40
N ALA A 463 -3.63 3.05 7.15
CA ALA A 463 -3.09 3.36 5.84
C ALA A 463 -2.22 2.21 5.29
N MET A 464 -1.43 1.56 6.15
CA MET A 464 -0.57 0.44 5.78
C MET A 464 -1.25 -0.94 5.83
N GLY A 465 -2.56 -1.01 6.12
CA GLY A 465 -3.32 -2.26 6.16
C GLY A 465 -2.94 -3.22 7.29
N LEU A 466 -2.46 -2.70 8.44
CA LEU A 466 -1.92 -3.49 9.55
C LEU A 466 -2.87 -3.69 10.73
N ARG A 467 -4.07 -3.10 10.73
CA ARG A 467 -4.94 -3.11 11.94
C ARG A 467 -5.30 -4.51 12.44
N ASN A 468 -5.59 -5.41 11.50
CA ASN A 468 -6.15 -6.73 11.79
C ASN A 468 -5.13 -7.86 11.58
N THR A 469 -3.85 -7.54 11.37
CA THR A 469 -2.84 -8.52 10.95
C THR A 469 -1.64 -8.64 11.89
N LEU A 470 -1.59 -7.85 12.97
CA LEU A 470 -0.48 -7.81 13.94
C LEU A 470 -0.69 -8.72 15.17
N ASP A 471 -1.26 -9.91 14.99
CA ASP A 471 -1.39 -10.93 16.05
C ASP A 471 -0.33 -12.04 15.90
N VAL A 472 0.71 -11.98 16.74
CA VAL A 472 1.79 -12.98 16.79
C VAL A 472 1.53 -14.10 17.81
N THR A 473 0.42 -14.03 18.56
CA THR A 473 0.07 -15.10 19.52
C THR A 473 -0.42 -16.35 18.81
N THR A 474 -1.16 -16.14 17.72
CA THR A 474 -1.77 -17.19 16.91
C THR A 474 -1.26 -17.18 15.47
N SER A 475 -0.95 -16.00 14.90
CA SER A 475 -0.73 -15.82 13.45
C SER A 475 0.57 -15.08 13.12
N ALA A 476 1.68 -15.51 13.72
CA ALA A 476 2.99 -14.88 13.53
C ALA A 476 3.43 -14.84 12.05
N ALA A 477 3.15 -15.88 11.26
CA ALA A 477 3.47 -15.92 9.82
C ALA A 477 2.73 -14.84 9.01
N GLN A 478 1.45 -14.61 9.31
CA GLN A 478 0.67 -13.53 8.69
C GLN A 478 1.20 -12.15 9.09
N THR A 479 1.61 -11.98 10.35
CA THR A 479 2.23 -10.73 10.81
C THR A 479 3.48 -10.41 9.97
N ILE A 480 4.31 -11.41 9.65
CA ILE A 480 5.50 -11.22 8.81
C ILE A 480 5.11 -10.70 7.42
N VAL A 481 4.16 -11.36 6.75
CA VAL A 481 3.73 -10.99 5.39
C VAL A 481 3.13 -9.58 5.35
N SER A 482 2.25 -9.26 6.30
CA SER A 482 1.63 -7.93 6.35
C SER A 482 2.63 -6.81 6.66
N VAL A 483 3.61 -7.06 7.53
CA VAL A 483 4.70 -6.11 7.82
C VAL A 483 5.64 -5.95 6.64
N ASP A 484 5.95 -7.01 5.89
CA ASP A 484 6.76 -6.91 4.66
C ASP A 484 6.07 -6.03 3.61
N ARG A 485 4.75 -6.17 3.44
CA ARG A 485 3.93 -5.28 2.60
C ARG A 485 4.01 -3.82 3.07
N ALA A 486 3.92 -3.57 4.37
CA ALA A 486 4.02 -2.22 4.93
C ALA A 486 5.43 -1.62 4.76
N LEU A 487 6.49 -2.42 4.90
CA LEU A 487 7.86 -2.01 4.66
C LEU A 487 8.06 -1.61 3.19
N ASP A 488 7.52 -2.38 2.24
CA ASP A 488 7.57 -2.03 0.81
C ASP A 488 6.87 -0.70 0.52
N TYR A 489 5.71 -0.47 1.11
CA TYR A 489 5.01 0.81 1.01
C TYR A 489 5.84 1.97 1.57
N VAL A 490 6.40 1.83 2.78
CA VAL A 490 7.24 2.86 3.41
C VAL A 490 8.49 3.13 2.56
N ASN A 491 9.15 2.09 2.04
CA ASN A 491 10.30 2.24 1.15
C ASN A 491 9.94 3.00 -0.13
N SER A 492 8.76 2.74 -0.71
CA SER A 492 8.25 3.51 -1.85
C SER A 492 8.02 4.98 -1.48
N GLN A 493 7.47 5.28 -0.30
CA GLN A 493 7.29 6.67 0.15
C GLN A 493 8.64 7.39 0.32
N ARG A 494 9.65 6.73 0.91
CA ARG A 494 11.00 7.28 1.05
C ARG A 494 11.66 7.56 -0.30
N ALA A 495 11.48 6.68 -1.28
CA ALA A 495 11.96 6.92 -2.65
C ALA A 495 11.32 8.17 -3.28
N VAL A 496 10.01 8.35 -3.09
CA VAL A 496 9.27 9.53 -3.57
C VAL A 496 9.74 10.82 -2.86
N ILE A 497 9.97 10.79 -1.54
CA ILE A 497 10.51 11.93 -0.80
C ILE A 497 11.94 12.26 -1.25
N GLY A 498 12.79 11.25 -1.46
CA GLY A 498 14.15 11.43 -1.97
C GLY A 498 14.16 12.15 -3.33
N ALA A 499 13.32 11.70 -4.26
CA ALA A 499 13.18 12.34 -5.57
C ALA A 499 12.69 13.81 -5.47
N GLN A 500 11.76 14.09 -4.56
CA GLN A 500 11.25 15.44 -4.33
C GLN A 500 12.29 16.37 -3.72
N SER A 501 13.10 15.88 -2.77
CA SER A 501 14.24 16.61 -2.21
C SER A 501 15.27 16.97 -3.28
N SER A 502 15.68 16.02 -4.13
CA SER A 502 16.61 16.31 -5.23
C SER A 502 16.05 17.33 -6.23
N ARG A 503 14.72 17.31 -6.48
CA ARG A 503 14.06 18.30 -7.33
C ARG A 503 14.05 19.70 -6.69
N LEU A 504 13.82 19.80 -5.39
CA LEU A 504 13.89 21.06 -4.62
C LEU A 504 15.31 21.62 -4.60
N GLU A 505 16.31 20.79 -4.36
CA GLU A 505 17.74 21.17 -4.38
C GLU A 505 18.16 21.69 -5.76
N SER A 506 17.72 21.01 -6.83
CA SER A 506 17.95 21.46 -8.20
C SER A 506 17.25 22.80 -8.49
N ALA A 507 16.04 22.99 -7.97
CA ALA A 507 15.34 24.27 -8.09
C ALA A 507 16.07 25.39 -7.34
N ILE A 508 16.55 25.13 -6.12
CA ILE A 508 17.35 26.08 -5.33
C ILE A 508 18.59 26.52 -6.11
N ALA A 509 19.37 25.58 -6.67
CA ALA A 509 20.56 25.89 -7.46
C ALA A 509 20.23 26.79 -8.66
N ASN A 510 19.15 26.47 -9.40
CA ASN A 510 18.71 27.29 -10.54
C ASN A 510 18.26 28.70 -10.12
N LEU A 511 17.55 28.84 -9.00
CA LEU A 511 17.10 30.13 -8.48
C LEU A 511 18.27 31.00 -8.01
N GLN A 512 19.28 30.38 -7.39
CA GLN A 512 20.51 31.08 -6.99
C GLN A 512 21.28 31.61 -8.20
N ILE A 513 21.48 30.79 -9.24
CA ILE A 513 22.10 31.21 -10.50
C ILE A 513 21.28 32.35 -11.14
N GLY A 514 19.96 32.25 -11.16
CA GLY A 514 19.09 33.32 -11.66
C GLY A 514 19.24 34.63 -10.89
N SER A 515 19.32 34.54 -9.56
CA SER A 515 19.52 35.70 -8.67
C SER A 515 20.89 36.35 -8.89
N GLU A 516 21.94 35.56 -9.07
CA GLU A 516 23.30 36.03 -9.37
C GLU A 516 23.36 36.72 -10.75
N ASN A 517 22.81 36.10 -11.79
CA ASN A 517 22.79 36.66 -13.14
C ASN A 517 22.01 37.98 -13.22
N LEU A 518 20.87 38.08 -12.52
CA LEU A 518 20.11 39.32 -12.42
C LEU A 518 20.85 40.38 -11.60
N SER A 519 21.58 39.97 -10.56
CA SER A 519 22.40 40.87 -9.76
C SER A 519 23.56 41.45 -10.59
N ALA A 520 24.23 40.63 -11.38
CA ALA A 520 25.26 41.06 -12.33
C ALA A 520 24.69 41.97 -13.42
N SER A 521 23.54 41.62 -14.00
CA SER A 521 22.85 42.44 -15.02
C SER A 521 22.43 43.80 -14.44
N ARG A 522 21.94 43.81 -13.20
CA ARG A 522 21.60 45.04 -12.48
C ARG A 522 22.85 45.90 -12.25
N SER A 523 23.95 45.29 -11.76
CA SER A 523 25.24 45.96 -11.55
C SER A 523 25.74 46.66 -12.82
N HIS A 524 25.70 46.00 -13.98
CA HIS A 524 26.08 46.64 -15.26
C HIS A 524 25.24 47.86 -15.63
N ILE A 525 23.98 47.93 -15.18
CA ILE A 525 23.09 49.06 -15.45
C ILE A 525 23.36 50.19 -14.46
N VAL A 526 23.47 49.89 -13.17
CA VAL A 526 23.45 50.91 -12.12
C VAL A 526 24.81 51.26 -11.57
N ASP A 527 25.84 50.42 -11.68
CA ASP A 527 27.12 50.68 -11.02
C ASP A 527 27.97 51.70 -11.79
N THR A 528 28.69 52.53 -11.04
CA THR A 528 29.61 53.55 -11.57
C THR A 528 30.95 52.92 -11.94
N ASP A 529 31.48 53.24 -13.13
CA ASP A 529 32.89 53.01 -13.45
C ASP A 529 33.75 54.05 -12.72
N PHE A 530 34.32 53.65 -11.59
CA PHE A 530 35.14 54.53 -10.75
C PHE A 530 36.33 55.15 -11.51
N ALA A 531 36.93 54.45 -12.46
CA ALA A 531 38.08 54.97 -13.19
C ALA A 531 37.66 56.13 -14.12
N VAL A 532 36.56 55.94 -14.85
CA VAL A 532 36.00 56.97 -15.74
C VAL A 532 35.45 58.16 -14.95
N GLU A 533 34.77 57.89 -13.84
CA GLU A 533 34.13 58.94 -13.04
C GLU A 533 35.17 59.76 -12.27
N THR A 534 36.25 59.14 -11.78
CA THR A 534 37.39 59.84 -11.16
C THR A 534 38.16 60.69 -12.18
N ALA A 535 38.36 60.19 -13.40
CA ALA A 535 38.96 60.97 -14.48
C ALA A 535 38.09 62.17 -14.88
N SER A 536 36.77 61.99 -14.87
CA SER A 536 35.80 63.07 -15.13
C SER A 536 35.79 64.11 -14.02
N LEU A 537 35.89 63.68 -12.76
CA LEU A 537 36.02 64.57 -11.60
C LEU A 537 37.28 65.44 -11.71
N ALA A 538 38.42 64.82 -12.01
CA ALA A 538 39.68 65.54 -12.20
C ALA A 538 39.58 66.56 -13.36
N ARG A 539 38.96 66.17 -14.49
CA ARG A 539 38.70 67.09 -15.61
C ARG A 539 37.81 68.26 -15.19
N GLN A 540 36.73 68.02 -14.44
CA GLN A 540 35.80 69.05 -13.98
C GLN A 540 36.46 70.00 -12.97
N GLN A 541 37.32 69.52 -12.09
CA GLN A 541 38.13 70.35 -11.19
C GLN A 541 39.08 71.28 -11.98
N ILE A 542 39.75 70.75 -13.01
CA ILE A 542 40.60 71.56 -13.91
C ILE A 542 39.76 72.61 -14.66
N LEU A 543 38.58 72.24 -15.17
CA LEU A 543 37.67 73.17 -15.85
C LEU A 543 37.10 74.24 -14.92
N GLN A 544 36.85 73.92 -13.65
CA GLN A 544 36.44 74.89 -12.64
C GLN A 544 37.56 75.92 -12.38
N GLN A 545 38.80 75.45 -12.23
CA GLN A 545 39.98 76.31 -12.05
C GLN A 545 40.23 77.19 -13.29
N ALA A 546 40.19 76.60 -14.48
CA ALA A 546 40.36 77.32 -15.76
C ALA A 546 39.19 78.29 -16.03
N GLY A 547 37.96 77.92 -15.70
CA GLY A 547 36.78 78.76 -15.80
C GLY A 547 36.88 79.99 -14.90
N ASN A 548 37.36 79.83 -13.66
CA ASN A 548 37.60 80.95 -12.75
C ASN A 548 38.65 81.91 -13.32
N ALA A 549 39.76 81.38 -13.87
CA ALA A 549 40.78 82.18 -14.54
C ALA A 549 40.24 82.91 -15.78
N MET A 550 39.36 82.27 -16.57
CA MET A 550 38.72 82.90 -17.73
C MET A 550 37.68 83.96 -17.36
N VAL A 551 36.92 83.79 -16.28
CA VAL A 551 36.02 84.83 -15.76
C VAL A 551 36.82 86.05 -15.31
N VAL A 552 37.95 85.82 -14.62
CA VAL A 552 38.89 86.89 -14.23
C VAL A 552 39.44 87.61 -15.47
N GLN A 553 39.92 86.87 -16.48
CA GLN A 553 40.44 87.42 -17.73
C GLN A 553 39.37 88.16 -18.55
N ALA A 554 38.17 87.60 -18.67
CA ALA A 554 37.06 88.19 -19.42
C ALA A 554 36.54 89.48 -18.77
N ASN A 555 36.69 89.63 -17.45
CA ASN A 555 36.36 90.87 -16.73
C ASN A 555 37.45 91.94 -16.86
N GLN A 556 38.70 91.59 -17.18
CA GLN A 556 39.79 92.55 -17.41
C GLN A 556 39.71 93.24 -18.78
N MET A 557 39.19 92.57 -19.82
CA MET A 557 39.09 93.15 -21.18
C MET A 557 38.24 94.44 -21.23
N PRO A 558 37.01 94.51 -20.67
CA PRO A 558 36.25 95.76 -20.62
C PRO A 558 36.91 96.83 -19.73
N GLN A 559 37.61 96.43 -18.66
CA GLN A 559 38.31 97.36 -17.77
C GLN A 559 39.52 98.01 -18.45
N GLY A 560 40.27 97.27 -19.27
CA GLY A 560 41.35 97.83 -20.09
C GLY A 560 40.86 98.83 -21.14
N VAL A 561 39.68 98.58 -21.73
CA VAL A 561 39.04 99.51 -22.69
C VAL A 561 38.45 100.74 -21.98
N LEU A 562 37.86 100.57 -20.79
CA LEU A 562 37.39 101.69 -19.95
C LEU A 562 38.54 102.55 -19.42
N ALA A 563 39.73 101.97 -19.21
CA ALA A 563 40.94 102.71 -18.88
C ALA A 563 41.45 103.54 -20.06
N LEU A 564 41.37 103.02 -21.29
CA LEU A 564 41.71 103.73 -22.53
C LEU A 564 40.68 104.82 -22.93
N LEU A 565 39.43 104.71 -22.47
CA LEU A 565 38.39 105.74 -22.66
C LEU A 565 38.34 106.79 -21.53
N ARG A 566 39.18 106.64 -20.49
CA ARG A 566 39.32 107.58 -19.36
C ARG A 566 40.58 108.46 -19.44
N THR A 567 41.40 108.26 -20.47
CA THR A 567 42.45 109.20 -20.91
C THR A 567 41.95 109.99 -22.10
#